data_AF-A0A920NTD1-F1
#
_entry.id   AF-A0A920NTD1-F1
#
_cell.length_a   1.000
_cell.length_b   1.000
_cell.length_c   1.000
_cell.angle_alpha   90.00
_cell.angle_beta   90.00
_cell.angle_gamma   90.00
#
_symmetry.space_group_name_H-M   'P 1'
#
loop_
_entity.id
_entity.type
_entity.pdbx_description
1 polymer ?
#
loop_
_entity_poly.entity_id
_entity_poly.type
_entity_poly.pdbx_seq_one_letter_code
_entity_poly.pdbx_strand_id
1 'polypeptide(L)'
;MEYRKLGKSGLKVSELSFGSWVTFNTQVDTKLAEDMFKVCFDSGINFFDNAEGYDRGKSEEVMGQALKSINEPRDSYCVSSKVFFSSSPNPKPTQLGLSKKHVTEACHQAMKRLQVDYLDLYFCHRADPDTPIGETVWAMHNLITQGKVLYWGTSEWTAKGDN
;
A
#
# COMPACT_ATOMS: atom_id res chain seq x y z
N MET A 1 -14.64 -1.26 17.71
CA MET A 1 -13.84 -0.41 16.81
C MET A 1 -14.64 0.82 16.42
N GLU A 2 -14.02 2.00 16.47
CA GLU A 2 -14.59 3.22 15.90
C GLU A 2 -14.17 3.37 14.43
N TYR A 3 -15.09 3.83 13.58
CA TYR A 3 -14.83 4.03 12.15
C TYR A 3 -15.02 5.49 11.75
N ARG A 4 -14.07 6.03 10.98
CA ARG A 4 -14.07 7.44 10.56
C ARG A 4 -13.84 7.56 9.07
N LYS A 5 -14.31 8.66 8.49
CA LYS A 5 -13.98 9.01 7.10
C LYS A 5 -12.48 9.31 6.98
N LEU A 6 -11.84 8.79 5.94
CA LEU A 6 -10.47 9.16 5.63
C LEU A 6 -10.46 10.52 4.93
N GLY A 7 -10.14 11.56 5.70
CA GLY A 7 -10.21 12.95 5.24
C GLY A 7 -11.64 13.34 4.83
N LYS A 8 -11.78 13.96 3.66
CA LYS A 8 -13.08 14.35 3.10
C LYS A 8 -13.71 13.28 2.20
N SER A 9 -13.06 12.12 2.04
CA SER A 9 -13.55 11.04 1.18
C SER A 9 -14.79 10.34 1.79
N GLY A 10 -15.44 9.49 0.98
CA GLY A 10 -16.50 8.61 1.46
C GLY A 10 -16.01 7.35 2.18
N LEU A 11 -14.70 7.03 2.06
CA LEU A 11 -14.12 5.80 2.60
C LEU A 11 -14.08 5.83 4.13
N LYS A 12 -14.65 4.81 4.77
CA LYS A 12 -14.58 4.64 6.22
C LYS A 12 -13.52 3.61 6.59
N VAL A 13 -12.57 4.03 7.41
CA VAL A 13 -11.51 3.18 7.94
C VAL A 13 -11.61 3.11 9.46
N SER A 14 -11.14 2.02 10.05
CA SER A 14 -10.94 1.88 11.49
C SER A 14 -10.00 2.98 12.00
N GLU A 15 -10.23 3.48 13.22
CA GLU A 15 -9.37 4.50 13.83
C GLU A 15 -7.91 4.02 13.98
N LEU A 16 -7.71 2.71 14.07
CA LEU A 16 -6.40 2.06 14.04
C LEU A 16 -6.22 1.33 12.72
N SER A 17 -5.05 1.50 12.10
CA SER A 17 -4.59 0.68 10.98
C SER A 17 -3.53 -0.31 11.44
N PHE A 18 -3.45 -1.47 10.78
CA PHE A 18 -2.39 -2.44 11.03
C PHE A 18 -1.35 -2.39 9.92
N GLY A 19 -0.16 -1.89 10.27
CA GLY A 19 0.97 -1.75 9.35
C GLY A 19 2.00 -2.86 9.51
N SER A 20 2.77 -3.11 8.44
CA SER A 20 3.71 -4.24 8.35
C SER A 20 5.20 -3.86 8.39
N TRP A 21 5.51 -2.62 8.77
CA TRP A 21 6.89 -2.14 8.81
C TRP A 21 7.66 -2.81 9.96
N VAL A 22 8.83 -3.39 9.65
CA VAL A 22 9.77 -4.08 10.58
C VAL A 22 9.29 -5.41 11.16
N THR A 23 7.99 -5.66 11.24
CA THR A 23 7.44 -6.87 11.87
C THR A 23 7.49 -8.10 10.98
N PHE A 24 6.98 -8.03 9.75
CA PHE A 24 6.80 -9.23 8.91
C PHE A 24 8.09 -9.65 8.22
N ASN A 25 8.36 -10.96 8.26
CA ASN A 25 9.53 -11.68 7.76
C ASN A 25 10.85 -11.45 8.54
N THR A 26 11.04 -10.29 9.17
CA THR A 26 12.24 -10.01 9.99
C THR A 26 12.09 -10.39 11.46
N GLN A 27 10.90 -10.30 12.04
CA GLN A 27 10.66 -10.58 13.47
C GLN A 27 9.54 -11.59 13.71
N VAL A 28 8.65 -11.73 12.74
CA VAL A 28 7.42 -12.52 12.82
C VAL A 28 7.39 -13.49 11.64
N ASP A 29 7.27 -14.78 11.93
CA ASP A 29 7.06 -15.78 10.89
C ASP A 29 5.66 -15.65 10.27
N THR A 30 5.44 -16.29 9.12
CA THR A 30 4.16 -16.20 8.40
C THR A 30 2.97 -16.60 9.27
N LYS A 31 3.12 -17.61 10.14
CA LYS A 31 1.99 -18.14 10.91
C LYS A 31 1.57 -17.16 12.00
N LEU A 32 2.54 -16.61 12.72
CA LEU A 32 2.27 -15.59 13.72
C LEU A 32 1.72 -14.31 13.07
N ALA A 33 2.18 -13.96 11.86
CA ALA A 33 1.59 -12.85 11.11
C ALA A 33 0.10 -13.11 10.83
N GLU A 34 -0.27 -14.27 10.28
CA GLU A 34 -1.68 -14.66 10.06
C GLU A 34 -2.52 -14.52 11.34
N ASP A 35 -2.01 -15.01 12.46
CA ASP A 35 -2.71 -14.96 13.75
C ASP A 35 -2.90 -13.51 14.22
N MET A 36 -1.89 -12.65 14.07
CA MET A 36 -1.99 -11.21 14.36
C MET A 36 -3.03 -10.52 13.46
N PHE A 37 -3.05 -10.83 12.15
CA PHE A 37 -4.06 -10.29 11.23
C PHE A 37 -5.47 -10.72 11.63
N LYS A 38 -5.65 -11.99 11.99
CA LYS A 38 -6.96 -12.51 12.44
C LYS A 38 -7.44 -11.75 13.68
N VAL A 39 -6.58 -11.56 14.67
CA VAL A 39 -6.91 -10.78 15.89
C VAL A 39 -7.26 -9.33 15.55
N CYS A 40 -6.51 -8.69 14.66
CA CYS A 40 -6.80 -7.32 14.22
C CYS A 40 -8.17 -7.22 13.54
N PHE A 41 -8.42 -8.12 12.58
CA PHE A 41 -9.68 -8.17 11.83
C PHE A 41 -10.87 -8.45 12.76
N ASP A 42 -10.77 -9.44 13.64
CA ASP A 42 -11.81 -9.79 14.61
C ASP A 42 -12.08 -8.66 15.61
N SER A 43 -11.08 -7.81 15.86
CA SER A 43 -11.21 -6.59 16.68
C SER A 43 -11.82 -5.40 15.92
N GLY A 44 -12.13 -5.58 14.63
CA GLY A 44 -12.75 -4.60 13.75
C GLY A 44 -11.78 -3.73 12.95
N ILE A 45 -10.46 -3.98 12.99
CA ILE A 45 -9.52 -3.26 12.12
C ILE A 45 -9.81 -3.66 10.68
N ASN A 46 -10.10 -2.65 9.84
CA ASN A 46 -10.38 -2.86 8.42
C ASN A 46 -9.33 -2.22 7.51
N PHE A 47 -8.28 -1.59 8.04
CA PHE A 47 -7.28 -0.93 7.20
C PHE A 47 -5.88 -1.49 7.45
N PHE A 48 -5.29 -2.06 6.40
CA PHE A 48 -4.01 -2.76 6.41
C PHE A 48 -3.03 -2.08 5.45
N ASP A 49 -1.87 -1.68 5.97
CA ASP A 49 -0.91 -0.83 5.24
C ASP A 49 0.46 -1.50 5.03
N ASN A 50 0.97 -1.41 3.80
CA ASN A 50 2.23 -2.02 3.37
C ASN A 50 3.04 -1.09 2.46
N ALA A 51 4.21 -1.51 1.98
CA ALA A 51 4.98 -0.82 0.95
C ALA A 51 5.90 -1.77 0.19
N GLU A 52 6.20 -1.47 -1.08
CA GLU A 52 7.06 -2.32 -1.92
C GLU A 52 8.47 -2.51 -1.31
N GLY A 53 8.98 -1.49 -0.62
CA GLY A 53 10.32 -1.49 -0.04
C GLY A 53 10.40 -2.22 1.30
N TYR A 54 9.27 -2.55 1.92
CA TYR A 54 9.26 -3.24 3.21
C TYR A 54 9.75 -4.68 3.02
N ASP A 55 10.94 -4.91 3.56
CA ASP A 55 11.70 -6.13 3.37
C ASP A 55 11.70 -6.63 1.92
N ARG A 56 11.97 -5.70 0.99
CA ARG A 56 12.09 -6.01 -0.46
C ARG A 56 10.84 -6.70 -1.02
N GLY A 57 9.66 -6.26 -0.59
CA GLY A 57 8.36 -6.77 -1.01
C GLY A 57 7.90 -8.02 -0.26
N LYS A 58 8.75 -8.61 0.59
CA LYS A 58 8.37 -9.82 1.33
C LYS A 58 7.23 -9.55 2.32
N SER A 59 7.19 -8.35 2.87
CA SER A 59 6.10 -7.90 3.73
C SER A 59 4.73 -7.92 3.02
N GLU A 60 4.68 -7.58 1.74
CA GLU A 60 3.46 -7.65 0.92
C GLU A 60 3.03 -9.10 0.66
N GLU A 61 3.98 -10.03 0.46
CA GLU A 61 3.67 -11.45 0.30
C GLU A 61 3.06 -12.06 1.56
N VAL A 62 3.63 -11.75 2.73
CA VAL A 62 3.12 -12.23 4.03
C VAL A 62 1.72 -11.67 4.30
N MET A 63 1.52 -10.37 4.07
CA MET A 63 0.20 -9.75 4.21
C MET A 63 -0.81 -10.37 3.23
N GLY A 64 -0.42 -10.63 1.97
CA GLY A 64 -1.31 -11.27 1.01
C GLY A 64 -1.74 -12.68 1.42
N GLN A 65 -0.84 -13.46 2.03
CA GLN A 65 -1.16 -14.77 2.60
C GLN A 65 -2.13 -14.64 3.78
N ALA A 66 -1.91 -13.68 4.68
CA ALA A 66 -2.79 -13.42 5.82
C ALA A 66 -4.18 -12.91 5.42
N LEU A 67 -4.28 -12.02 4.43
CA LEU A 67 -5.56 -11.55 3.89
C LEU A 67 -6.35 -12.67 3.22
N LYS A 68 -5.65 -13.65 2.63
CA LYS A 68 -6.30 -14.83 2.06
C LYS A 68 -6.78 -15.79 3.14
N SER A 69 -6.04 -15.92 4.24
CA SER A 69 -6.37 -16.86 5.32
C SER A 69 -7.56 -16.42 6.19
N ILE A 70 -7.85 -15.12 6.27
CA ILE A 70 -9.07 -14.63 6.93
C ILE A 70 -10.35 -15.06 6.21
N ASN A 71 -10.28 -15.34 4.89
CA ASN A 71 -11.41 -15.81 4.06
C ASN A 71 -12.66 -14.92 4.13
N GLU A 72 -12.45 -13.59 4.12
CA GLU A 72 -13.52 -12.59 4.15
C GLU A 72 -13.67 -11.91 2.78
N PRO A 73 -14.87 -11.38 2.45
CA PRO A 73 -15.09 -10.66 1.20
C PRO A 73 -14.10 -9.50 1.03
N ARG A 74 -13.55 -9.33 -0.18
CA ARG A 74 -12.54 -8.30 -0.46
C ARG A 74 -13.04 -6.87 -0.18
N ASP A 75 -14.33 -6.63 -0.29
CA ASP A 75 -14.99 -5.35 0.00
C ASP A 75 -15.21 -5.08 1.50
N SER A 76 -14.86 -6.02 2.38
CA SER A 76 -14.96 -5.85 3.84
C SER A 76 -13.76 -5.13 4.48
N TYR A 77 -12.65 -4.99 3.75
CA TYR A 77 -11.42 -4.36 4.25
C TYR A 77 -10.72 -3.50 3.19
N CYS A 78 -9.82 -2.65 3.67
CA CYS A 78 -8.99 -1.73 2.91
C CYS A 78 -7.54 -2.17 2.97
N VAL A 79 -6.87 -2.20 1.82
CA VAL A 79 -5.44 -2.49 1.69
C VAL A 79 -4.73 -1.33 1.02
N SER A 80 -3.59 -0.92 1.57
CA SER A 80 -2.67 0.03 0.94
C SER A 80 -1.30 -0.52 0.68
N SER A 81 -0.67 0.04 -0.36
CA SER A 81 0.77 -0.05 -0.56
C SER A 81 1.36 1.32 -0.87
N LYS A 82 2.68 1.45 -0.78
CA LYS A 82 3.43 2.66 -1.10
C LYS A 82 4.54 2.37 -2.09
N VAL A 83 4.76 3.31 -2.99
CA VAL A 83 5.78 3.27 -4.03
C VAL A 83 6.81 4.36 -3.82
N PHE A 84 8.09 3.97 -3.92
CA PHE A 84 9.24 4.84 -4.12
C PHE A 84 10.51 3.99 -4.08
N PHE A 85 10.64 3.18 -3.01
CA PHE A 85 11.83 2.39 -2.70
C PHE A 85 11.66 0.99 -3.21
N SER A 86 12.33 0.67 -4.31
CA SER A 86 12.27 -0.64 -4.99
C SER A 86 12.16 -1.85 -4.05
N SER A 87 11.35 -2.82 -4.45
CA SER A 87 11.39 -4.16 -3.86
C SER A 87 12.62 -4.97 -4.32
N SER A 88 13.42 -4.49 -5.28
CA SER A 88 14.62 -5.19 -5.77
C SER A 88 15.80 -5.02 -4.80
N PRO A 89 16.58 -6.07 -4.49
CA PRO A 89 17.82 -5.94 -3.71
C PRO A 89 18.88 -5.09 -4.42
N ASN A 90 18.84 -5.03 -5.76
CA ASN A 90 19.76 -4.27 -6.60
C ASN A 90 18.93 -3.47 -7.62
N PRO A 91 18.30 -2.36 -7.21
CA PRO A 91 17.41 -1.62 -8.08
C PRO A 91 18.17 -1.04 -9.29
N LYS A 92 17.56 -1.14 -10.46
CA LYS A 92 17.95 -0.40 -11.66
C LYS A 92 17.35 1.02 -11.60
N PRO A 93 17.87 1.98 -12.39
CA PRO A 93 17.39 3.36 -12.37
C PRO A 93 15.88 3.52 -12.58
N THR A 94 15.24 2.61 -13.34
CA THR A 94 13.79 2.65 -13.61
C THR A 94 12.94 1.91 -12.59
N GLN A 95 13.51 1.51 -11.45
CA GLN A 95 12.84 0.73 -10.40
C GLN A 95 12.74 1.51 -9.07
N LEU A 96 12.86 2.84 -9.14
CA LEU A 96 12.87 3.77 -8.01
C LEU A 96 12.12 5.06 -8.39
N GLY A 97 11.69 5.80 -7.37
CA GLY A 97 11.10 7.14 -7.53
C GLY A 97 9.62 7.12 -7.90
N LEU A 98 9.13 8.21 -8.49
CA LEU A 98 7.71 8.41 -8.82
C LEU A 98 7.43 8.60 -10.31
N SER A 99 8.39 8.25 -11.17
CA SER A 99 8.16 8.20 -12.62
C SER A 99 6.93 7.35 -12.95
N LYS A 100 6.20 7.71 -14.00
CA LYS A 100 5.02 6.98 -14.46
C LYS A 100 5.29 5.49 -14.67
N LYS A 101 6.50 5.17 -15.16
CA LYS A 101 6.96 3.79 -15.34
C LYS A 101 7.00 3.05 -14.00
N HIS A 102 7.74 3.56 -13.02
CA HIS A 102 7.92 2.86 -11.75
C HIS A 102 6.59 2.76 -10.99
N VAL A 103 5.81 3.85 -10.90
CA VAL A 103 4.50 3.88 -10.23
C VAL A 103 3.55 2.81 -10.81
N THR A 104 3.47 2.69 -12.13
CA THR A 104 2.60 1.70 -12.78
C THR A 104 3.07 0.27 -12.52
N GLU A 105 4.37 0.00 -12.71
CA GLU A 105 4.95 -1.33 -12.54
C GLU A 105 4.91 -1.80 -11.08
N ALA A 106 5.27 -0.93 -10.15
CA ALA A 106 5.25 -1.21 -8.72
C ALA A 106 3.82 -1.50 -8.23
N CYS A 107 2.80 -0.79 -8.74
CA CYS A 107 1.41 -1.06 -8.39
C CYS A 107 0.99 -2.47 -8.80
N HIS A 108 1.32 -2.87 -10.03
CA HIS A 108 1.02 -4.20 -10.55
C HIS A 108 1.76 -5.29 -9.78
N GLN A 109 3.01 -5.03 -9.38
CA GLN A 109 3.80 -5.97 -8.59
C GLN A 109 3.28 -6.09 -7.15
N ALA A 110 2.90 -4.97 -6.52
CA ALA A 110 2.29 -4.95 -5.19
C ALA A 110 0.99 -5.76 -5.16
N MET A 111 0.09 -5.57 -6.11
CA MET A 111 -1.16 -6.36 -6.23
C MET A 111 -0.89 -7.87 -6.35
N LYS A 112 0.15 -8.27 -7.11
CA LYS A 112 0.55 -9.68 -7.22
C LYS A 112 1.04 -10.24 -5.89
N ARG A 113 1.90 -9.52 -5.16
CA ARG A 113 2.43 -9.96 -3.85
C ARG A 113 1.33 -9.99 -2.78
N LEU A 114 0.48 -8.97 -2.75
CA LEU A 114 -0.68 -8.87 -1.86
C LEU A 114 -1.82 -9.81 -2.25
N GLN A 115 -1.78 -10.43 -3.44
CA GLN A 115 -2.82 -11.33 -3.96
C GLN A 115 -4.21 -10.67 -4.02
N VAL A 116 -4.27 -9.42 -4.49
CA VAL A 116 -5.52 -8.64 -4.66
C VAL A 116 -5.66 -8.11 -6.08
N ASP A 117 -6.90 -7.87 -6.51
CA ASP A 117 -7.18 -7.34 -7.85
C ASP A 117 -7.07 -5.80 -7.94
N TYR A 118 -7.17 -5.12 -6.80
CA TYR A 118 -7.05 -3.67 -6.66
C TYR A 118 -6.51 -3.28 -5.26
N LEU A 119 -5.93 -2.09 -5.17
CA LEU A 119 -5.60 -1.42 -3.90
C LEU A 119 -6.65 -0.37 -3.56
N ASP A 120 -7.04 -0.29 -2.29
CA ASP A 120 -7.94 0.78 -1.84
C ASP A 120 -7.19 2.12 -1.85
N LEU A 121 -5.96 2.11 -1.32
CA LEU A 121 -5.09 3.28 -1.34
C LEU A 121 -3.71 2.94 -1.91
N TYR A 122 -3.19 3.83 -2.74
CA TYR A 122 -1.80 3.75 -3.20
C TYR A 122 -1.07 5.06 -2.90
N PHE A 123 0.00 4.98 -2.12
CA PHE A 123 0.71 6.17 -1.65
C PHE A 123 2.02 6.38 -2.40
N CYS A 124 2.32 7.64 -2.71
CA CYS A 124 3.70 8.07 -2.90
C CYS A 124 4.39 7.99 -1.54
N HIS A 125 5.36 7.09 -1.37
CA HIS A 125 6.01 6.85 -0.06
C HIS A 125 6.74 8.12 0.43
N ARG A 126 7.30 8.89 -0.50
CA ARG A 126 7.92 10.20 -0.26
C ARG A 126 7.84 11.07 -1.50
N ALA A 127 8.23 12.34 -1.39
CA ALA A 127 8.34 13.23 -2.54
C ALA A 127 9.54 12.82 -3.43
N ASP A 128 9.41 13.06 -4.73
CA ASP A 128 10.46 12.80 -5.72
C ASP A 128 10.85 14.12 -6.42
N PRO A 129 11.98 14.73 -6.07
CA PRO A 129 12.42 15.98 -6.71
C PRO A 129 12.84 15.78 -8.18
N ASP A 130 13.10 14.54 -8.61
CA ASP A 130 13.59 14.23 -9.94
C ASP A 130 12.45 13.90 -10.93
N THR A 131 11.20 13.74 -10.44
CA THR A 131 10.02 13.50 -11.27
C THR A 131 9.06 14.69 -11.20
N PRO A 132 8.67 15.31 -12.33
CA PRO A 132 7.67 16.37 -12.34
C PRO A 132 6.35 15.91 -11.70
N ILE A 133 5.81 16.70 -10.77
CA ILE A 133 4.59 16.36 -10.03
C ILE A 133 3.41 15.99 -10.95
N GLY A 134 3.29 16.68 -12.09
CA GLY A 134 2.24 16.39 -13.08
C GLY A 134 2.33 14.97 -13.63
N GLU A 135 3.53 14.42 -13.83
CA GLU A 135 3.72 13.04 -14.27
C GLU A 135 3.22 12.05 -13.21
N THR A 136 3.61 12.25 -11.95
CA THR A 136 3.17 11.44 -10.80
C THR A 136 1.65 11.45 -10.65
N VAL A 137 1.04 12.64 -10.69
CA VAL A 137 -0.43 12.80 -10.57
C VAL A 137 -1.15 12.08 -11.71
N TRP A 138 -0.68 12.22 -12.95
CA TRP A 138 -1.26 11.49 -14.08
C TRP A 138 -1.05 9.99 -13.98
N ALA A 139 0.09 9.52 -13.47
CA ALA A 139 0.33 8.10 -13.24
C ALA A 139 -0.69 7.52 -12.24
N MET A 140 -0.87 8.17 -11.10
CA MET A 140 -1.87 7.79 -10.09
C MET A 140 -3.30 7.85 -10.63
N HIS A 141 -3.65 8.92 -11.33
CA HIS A 141 -4.97 9.06 -11.97
C HIS A 141 -5.25 7.94 -12.96
N ASN A 142 -4.26 7.57 -13.79
CA ASN A 142 -4.43 6.49 -14.76
C ASN A 142 -4.68 5.14 -14.10
N LEU A 143 -4.01 4.82 -12.98
CA LEU A 143 -4.28 3.61 -12.21
C LEU A 143 -5.69 3.58 -11.61
N ILE A 144 -6.21 4.75 -11.21
CA ILE A 144 -7.60 4.89 -10.75
C ILE A 144 -8.58 4.63 -11.90
N THR A 145 -8.38 5.26 -13.04
CA THR A 145 -9.23 5.07 -14.23
C THR A 145 -9.22 3.62 -14.73
N GLN A 146 -8.12 2.89 -14.52
CA GLN A 146 -8.02 1.45 -14.82
C GLN A 146 -8.68 0.54 -13.77
N GLY A 147 -9.16 1.09 -12.65
CA GLY A 147 -9.73 0.33 -11.54
C GLY A 147 -8.70 -0.48 -10.74
N LYS A 148 -7.41 -0.17 -10.87
CA LYS A 148 -6.32 -0.84 -10.12
C LYS A 148 -6.12 -0.25 -8.73
N VAL A 149 -6.49 1.02 -8.57
CA VAL A 149 -6.39 1.78 -7.33
C VAL A 149 -7.71 2.53 -7.14
N LEU A 150 -8.27 2.59 -5.93
CA LEU A 150 -9.49 3.38 -5.69
C LEU A 150 -9.17 4.82 -5.30
N TYR A 151 -8.15 5.01 -4.45
CA TYR A 151 -7.69 6.30 -3.97
C TYR A 151 -6.16 6.34 -3.98
N TRP A 152 -5.58 7.54 -4.08
CA TRP A 152 -4.14 7.72 -3.90
C TRP A 152 -3.87 8.80 -2.86
N GLY A 153 -2.66 8.78 -2.31
CA GLY A 153 -2.24 9.74 -1.31
C GLY A 153 -0.73 9.96 -1.28
N THR A 154 -0.29 10.77 -0.34
CA THR A 154 1.10 11.17 -0.17
C THR A 154 1.58 10.86 1.24
N SER A 155 2.82 10.43 1.39
CA SER A 155 3.52 10.25 2.66
C SER A 155 4.81 11.06 2.64
N GLU A 156 5.19 11.68 3.76
CA GLU A 156 6.39 12.55 3.85
C GLU A 156 6.41 13.78 2.93
N TRP A 157 5.27 14.20 2.37
CA TRP A 157 5.19 15.40 1.55
C TRP A 157 5.01 16.64 2.42
N THR A 158 5.64 17.75 2.01
CA THR A 158 5.41 19.02 2.70
C THR A 158 4.03 19.56 2.39
N ALA A 159 3.45 20.34 3.30
CA ALA A 159 2.16 20.98 3.08
C ALA A 159 2.20 22.09 2.02
N LYS A 160 3.40 22.60 1.68
CA LYS A 160 3.58 23.56 0.59
C LYS A 160 3.58 22.76 -0.72
N GLY A 161 2.67 23.11 -1.63
CA GLY A 161 2.79 22.66 -3.02
C GLY A 161 4.02 23.30 -3.66
N ASP A 162 4.67 22.58 -4.57
CA ASP A 162 5.71 23.17 -5.42
C ASP A 162 5.08 24.33 -6.20
N ASN A 163 5.62 25.54 -6.01
CA ASN A 163 5.18 26.76 -6.69
C ASN A 163 5.51 26.72 -8.18
#